data_AF-A0A6M0G382-F1
#
_entry.id   AF-A0A6M0G382-F1
#
_cell.length_a   1.000
_cell.length_b   1.000
_cell.length_c   1.000
_cell.angle_alpha   90.00
_cell.angle_beta   90.00
_cell.angle_gamma   90.00
#
_symmetry.space_group_name_H-M   'P 1'
#
loop_
_entity.id
_entity.type
_entity.pdbx_description
1 polymer ?
#
loop_
_entity_poly.entity_id
_entity_poly.type
_entity_poly.pdbx_seq_one_letter_code
_entity_poly.pdbx_strand_id
1 'polypeptide(L)'
;MDSRTFCLKKTLNGFAASPKPSWPKGVYHLPVHLKTGIIVINQLPKTPETLWLRLLGKGKVQGQAISELLALSKDEPLRSKALQLLAKM
;
A
#
# COMPACT_ATOMS: atom_id res chain seq x y z
N MET A 1 21.14 0.53 8.60
CA MET A 1 20.21 -0.62 8.75
C MET A 1 19.01 -0.11 9.55
N ASP A 2 17.83 -0.03 8.94
CA ASP A 2 16.67 0.70 9.49
C ASP A 2 15.86 -0.17 10.47
N SER A 3 15.69 0.29 11.71
CA SER A 3 14.97 -0.41 12.78
C SER A 3 13.52 -0.77 12.42
N ARG A 4 12.92 -0.13 11.42
CA ARG A 4 11.56 -0.43 10.95
C ARG A 4 11.47 -1.77 10.20
N THR A 5 12.55 -2.19 9.55
CA THR A 5 12.58 -3.44 8.77
C THR A 5 12.55 -4.68 9.67
N PHE A 6 13.12 -4.59 10.88
CA PHE A 6 13.15 -5.69 11.84
C PHE A 6 11.76 -6.01 12.41
N CYS A 7 11.01 -4.97 12.80
CA CYS A 7 9.67 -5.14 13.37
C CYS A 7 8.70 -5.76 12.36
N LEU A 8 8.73 -5.30 11.11
CA LEU A 8 7.86 -5.84 10.06
C LEU A 8 8.10 -7.34 9.83
N LYS A 9 9.37 -7.78 9.80
CA LYS A 9 9.71 -9.19 9.56
C LYS A 9 9.21 -10.09 10.70
N LYS A 10 9.22 -9.60 11.94
CA LYS A 10 8.68 -10.31 13.11
C LYS A 10 7.15 -10.45 13.04
N THR A 11 6.46 -9.38 12.65
CA THR A 11 4.99 -9.39 12.50
C THR A 11 4.54 -10.30 11.36
N LEU A 12 5.20 -10.24 10.19
CA LEU A 12 4.89 -11.11 9.05
C LEU A 12 5.08 -12.59 9.39
N ASN A 13 6.18 -12.93 10.08
CA ASN A 13 6.39 -14.29 10.56
C ASN A 13 5.33 -14.73 11.58
N GLY A 14 4.89 -13.84 12.47
CA GLY A 14 3.83 -14.12 13.45
C GLY A 14 2.47 -14.44 12.79
N PHE A 15 2.19 -13.86 11.62
CA PHE A 15 0.97 -14.15 10.85
C PHE A 15 1.16 -15.25 9.78
N ALA A 16 2.30 -15.95 9.78
CA ALA A 16 2.68 -16.92 8.75
C ALA A 16 2.53 -16.35 7.31
N ALA A 17 2.77 -15.05 7.16
CA ALA A 17 2.52 -14.33 5.92
C ALA A 17 3.69 -14.56 4.95
N SER A 18 3.43 -15.24 3.84
CA SER A 18 4.43 -15.56 2.83
C SER A 18 4.32 -14.61 1.62
N PRO A 19 5.46 -14.14 1.07
CA PRO A 19 5.46 -13.38 -0.16
C PRO A 19 5.04 -14.30 -1.32
N LYS A 20 4.11 -13.84 -2.16
CA LYS A 20 3.70 -14.59 -3.34
C LYS A 20 4.44 -14.05 -4.56
N PRO A 21 5.18 -14.87 -5.33
CA PRO A 21 6.05 -14.40 -6.41
C PRO A 21 5.29 -13.72 -7.57
N SER A 22 3.98 -13.94 -7.70
CA SER A 22 3.14 -13.29 -8.70
C SER A 22 2.71 -11.85 -8.34
N TRP A 23 3.02 -11.37 -7.14
CA TRP A 23 2.58 -10.06 -6.64
C TRP A 23 3.76 -9.09 -6.44
N PRO A 24 3.53 -7.78 -6.59
CA PRO A 24 4.56 -6.77 -6.34
C PRO A 24 5.02 -6.76 -4.88
N LYS A 25 6.22 -6.22 -4.65
CA LYS A 25 6.80 -6.08 -3.32
C LYS A 25 5.84 -5.35 -2.38
N GLY A 26 5.75 -5.85 -1.13
CA GLY A 26 4.84 -5.32 -0.12
C GLY A 26 3.50 -6.03 -0.02
N VAL A 27 3.22 -7.03 -0.86
CA VAL A 27 2.01 -7.87 -0.75
C VAL A 27 2.38 -9.25 -0.21
N TYR A 28 1.76 -9.64 0.91
CA TYR A 28 1.98 -10.92 1.58
C TYR A 28 0.66 -11.65 1.76
N HIS A 29 0.66 -12.97 1.57
CA HIS A 29 -0.54 -13.79 1.77
C HIS A 29 -0.44 -14.57 3.07
N LEU A 30 -1.56 -14.66 3.79
CA LEU A 30 -1.71 -15.57 4.92
C LEU A 30 -1.97 -17.00 4.44
N PRO A 31 -1.90 -18.00 5.35
CA PRO A 31 -2.22 -19.39 5.04
C PRO A 31 -3.55 -19.56 4.28
N VAL A 32 -3.59 -20.57 3.41
CA VAL A 32 -4.64 -20.79 2.40
C VAL A 32 -6.08 -20.74 2.93
N HIS A 33 -6.29 -21.15 4.18
CA HIS A 33 -7.61 -21.19 4.79
C HIS A 33 -8.14 -19.83 5.23
N LEU A 34 -7.25 -18.85 5.48
CA LEU A 34 -7.64 -17.50 5.92
C LEU A 34 -7.99 -16.60 4.73
N LYS A 35 -7.60 -16.96 3.49
CA LYS A 35 -7.83 -16.20 2.25
C LYS A 35 -7.56 -14.68 2.38
N THR A 36 -6.64 -14.31 3.27
CA THR A 36 -6.34 -12.92 3.63
C THR A 36 -4.96 -12.52 3.12
N GLY A 37 -4.79 -11.24 2.77
CA GLY A 37 -3.50 -10.66 2.40
C GLY A 37 -3.14 -9.49 3.32
N ILE A 38 -1.86 -9.40 3.70
CA ILE A 38 -1.28 -8.23 4.35
C ILE A 38 -0.61 -7.37 3.29
N ILE A 39 -1.02 -6.11 3.23
CA ILE A 39 -0.44 -5.10 2.34
C ILE A 39 0.40 -4.14 3.18
N VAL A 40 1.68 -4.08 2.87
CA VAL A 40 2.65 -3.19 3.50
C VAL A 40 2.77 -1.92 2.66
N ILE A 41 1.98 -0.91 3.02
CA ILE A 41 1.83 0.34 2.27
C ILE A 41 3.17 1.05 1.99
N ASN A 42 4.14 0.98 2.92
CA ASN A 42 5.44 1.64 2.78
C ASN A 42 6.43 0.91 1.85
N GLN A 43 6.16 -0.35 1.46
CA GLN A 43 7.00 -1.13 0.55
C GLN A 43 6.44 -1.18 -0.87
N LEU A 44 5.22 -0.67 -1.08
CA LEU A 44 4.59 -0.66 -2.39
C LEU A 44 5.41 0.21 -3.37
N PRO A 45 5.61 -0.27 -4.61
CA PRO A 45 6.27 0.52 -5.63
C PRO A 45 5.47 1.79 -5.93
N LYS A 46 6.15 2.86 -6.33
CA LYS A 46 5.52 4.16 -6.61
C LYS A 46 4.91 4.17 -8.02
N THR A 47 3.85 3.39 -8.21
CA THR A 47 3.10 3.33 -9.48
C THR A 47 1.70 3.89 -9.30
N PRO A 48 1.02 4.30 -10.40
CA PRO A 48 -0.36 4.79 -10.34
C PRO A 48 -1.33 3.76 -9.74
N GLU A 49 -1.10 2.48 -9.99
CA GLU A 49 -1.93 1.36 -9.54
C GLU A 49 -1.92 1.19 -8.00
N THR A 50 -0.78 1.43 -7.36
CA THR A 50 -0.62 1.31 -5.89
C THR A 50 -0.92 2.62 -5.15
N LEU A 51 -1.15 3.71 -5.89
CA LEU A 51 -1.31 5.06 -5.34
C LEU A 51 -2.47 5.11 -4.33
N TRP A 52 -3.55 4.41 -4.63
CA TRP A 52 -4.71 4.23 -3.77
C TRP A 52 -4.38 3.63 -2.41
N LEU A 53 -3.63 2.54 -2.40
CA LEU A 53 -3.19 1.87 -1.18
C LEU A 53 -2.26 2.78 -0.37
N ARG A 54 -1.45 3.61 -1.05
CA ARG A 54 -0.59 4.62 -0.41
C ARG A 54 -1.37 5.81 0.15
N LEU A 55 -2.48 6.18 -0.47
CA LEU A 55 -3.39 7.23 0.00
C LEU A 55 -4.08 6.86 1.33
N LEU A 56 -4.34 5.57 1.53
CA LEU A 56 -4.87 5.01 2.79
C LEU A 56 -3.82 4.91 3.91
N GLY A 57 -2.54 5.15 3.58
CA GLY A 57 -1.47 5.22 4.57
C GLY A 57 -1.58 6.45 5.46
N LYS A 58 -0.66 6.58 6.43
CA LYS A 58 -0.55 7.78 7.27
C LYS A 58 0.81 8.45 7.13
N GLY A 59 0.83 9.76 7.37
CA GLY A 59 2.06 10.57 7.40
C GLY A 59 2.69 10.75 6.02
N LYS A 60 4.00 10.51 5.92
CA LYS A 60 4.79 10.82 4.71
C LYS A 60 4.32 10.07 3.45
N VAL A 61 3.82 8.85 3.60
CA VAL A 61 3.37 8.04 2.46
C VAL A 61 2.09 8.62 1.84
N GLN A 62 1.19 9.13 2.68
CA GLN A 62 -0.05 9.78 2.23
C GLN A 62 0.25 11.10 1.53
N GLY A 63 1.12 11.95 2.11
CA GLY A 63 1.53 13.21 1.48
C GLY A 63 2.15 13.00 0.10
N GLN A 64 3.02 12.00 -0.03
CA GLN A 64 3.60 11.64 -1.32
C GLN A 64 2.55 11.12 -2.31
N ALA A 65 1.60 10.29 -1.86
CA ALA A 65 0.51 9.81 -2.71
C ALA A 65 -0.40 10.95 -3.18
N ILE A 66 -0.67 11.96 -2.33
CA ILE A 66 -1.43 13.15 -2.70
C ILE A 66 -0.68 13.98 -3.75
N SER A 67 0.63 14.20 -3.59
CA SER A 67 1.44 14.92 -4.60
C SER A 67 1.44 14.19 -5.95
N GLU A 68 1.59 12.87 -5.95
CA GLU A 68 1.51 12.06 -7.18
C GLU A 68 0.09 12.09 -7.78
N LEU A 69 -0.95 12.09 -6.94
CA LEU A 69 -2.34 12.22 -7.37
C LEU A 69 -2.62 13.56 -8.06
N LEU A 70 -2.03 14.64 -7.53
CA LEU A 70 -2.16 15.98 -8.09
C LEU A 70 -1.41 16.10 -9.43
N ALA A 71 -0.31 15.36 -9.60
CA ALA A 71 0.47 15.31 -10.83
C ALA A 71 -0.14 14.39 -11.92
N LEU A 72 -1.02 13.45 -11.56
CA LEU A 72 -1.74 12.60 -12.50
C LEU A 72 -2.76 13.40 -13.33
N SER A 73 -2.95 13.00 -14.59
CA SER A 73 -3.92 13.64 -15.49
C SER A 73 -5.34 13.65 -14.90
N LYS A 74 -6.10 14.70 -15.19
CA LYS A 74 -7.46 14.90 -14.65
C LYS A 74 -8.45 13.84 -15.13
N ASP A 75 -8.18 13.20 -16.26
CA ASP A 75 -9.08 12.22 -16.90
C ASP A 75 -9.01 10.82 -16.28
N GLU A 76 -8.10 10.58 -15.33
CA GLU A 76 -8.07 9.29 -14.67
C GLU A 76 -9.27 9.14 -13.73
N PRO A 77 -10.18 8.17 -13.95
CA PRO A 77 -11.27 7.88 -13.00
C PRO A 77 -10.72 7.57 -11.60
N LEU A 78 -9.45 7.16 -11.54
CA LEU A 78 -8.74 6.98 -10.28
C LEU A 78 -8.61 8.29 -9.49
N ARG A 79 -8.33 9.41 -10.16
CA ARG A 79 -8.18 10.72 -9.51
C ARG A 79 -9.47 11.20 -8.86
N SER A 80 -10.58 11.11 -9.58
CA SER A 80 -11.89 11.58 -9.10
C SER A 80 -12.35 10.80 -7.86
N LYS A 81 -12.27 9.46 -7.91
CA LYS A 81 -12.63 8.63 -6.76
C LYS A 81 -11.70 8.88 -5.54
N ALA A 82 -10.42 9.17 -5.77
CA ALA A 82 -9.44 9.43 -4.69
C ALA A 82 -9.71 10.75 -3.98
N LEU A 83 -10.04 11.78 -4.75
CA LEU A 83 -10.49 13.06 -4.22
C LEU A 83 -11.79 12.91 -3.43
N GLN A 84 -12.74 12.08 -3.88
CA GLN A 84 -13.96 11.82 -3.13
C GLN A 84 -13.71 11.10 -1.79
N LEU A 85 -12.76 10.14 -1.75
CA LEU A 85 -12.40 9.48 -0.50
C LEU A 85 -11.69 10.43 0.47
N LEU A 86 -10.81 11.31 -0.03
CA LEU A 86 -10.16 12.33 0.80
C LEU A 86 -11.14 13.40 1.29
N ALA A 87 -12.11 13.78 0.48
CA ALA A 87 -13.14 14.76 0.87
C ALA A 87 -14.13 14.21 1.90
N LYS A 88 -14.14 12.90 2.15
CA LYS A 88 -15.02 12.21 3.12
C LYS A 88 -14.31 11.74 4.38
N MET A 89 -13.01 12.01 4.53
CA MET A 89 -12.26 11.77 5.79
C MET A 89 -12.30 13.01 6.67
#